data_AF-A0A815TPB6-F1
#
_entry.id   AF-A0A815TPB6-F1
#
_cell.length_a   1.000
_cell.length_b   1.000
_cell.length_c   1.000
_cell.angle_alpha   90.00
_cell.angle_beta   90.00
_cell.angle_gamma   90.00
#
_symmetry.space_group_name_H-M   'P 1'
#
loop_
_entity.id
_entity.type
_entity.pdbx_description
1 polymer ?
#
loop_
_entity_poly.entity_id
_entity_poly.type
_entity_poly.pdbx_seq_one_letter_code
_entity_poly.pdbx_strand_id
1 'polypeptide(L)'
;MFLYGTMNKKCLYSTSYLSTPYLKLDQNNQHRLNIKSLSNQWSTNDINDYINGRTKIFPHDAVRIIETLLKRSLQNRIKLVKNKCYFLNTESTKVEDDYEKQYGFKQRHGFIQALNLSSQKLTLNIQTKLTTFYSDIPLLEFIHKQIGHDQMVHSQKRYNFCYIDYL
;
A
#
# COMPACT_ATOMS: atom_id res chain seq x y z
N MET A 1 3.13 -18.09 4.78
CA MET A 1 2.82 -18.12 3.32
C MET A 1 2.33 -16.74 2.92
N PHE A 2 3.02 -16.04 2.01
CA PHE A 2 2.76 -14.61 1.77
C PHE A 2 2.71 -14.25 0.29
N LEU A 3 1.57 -13.72 -0.16
CA LEU A 3 1.35 -13.25 -1.54
C LEU A 3 1.68 -11.75 -1.65
N TYR A 4 2.53 -11.38 -2.61
CA TYR A 4 2.83 -9.99 -2.95
C TYR A 4 2.71 -9.77 -4.46
N GLY A 5 2.02 -8.72 -4.88
CA GLY A 5 1.86 -8.37 -6.29
C GLY A 5 2.50 -7.02 -6.60
N THR A 6 3.48 -7.00 -7.51
CA THR A 6 3.76 -5.81 -8.31
C THR A 6 3.17 -6.02 -9.71
N MET A 7 2.92 -4.90 -10.41
CA MET A 7 2.15 -4.73 -11.65
C MET A 7 2.44 -5.67 -12.84
N ASN A 8 3.28 -6.71 -12.72
CA ASN A 8 3.35 -7.78 -13.74
C ASN A 8 3.79 -9.17 -13.23
N LYS A 9 4.07 -9.38 -11.93
CA LYS A 9 4.36 -10.72 -11.37
C LYS A 9 3.88 -10.79 -9.91
N LYS A 10 2.98 -11.74 -9.60
CA LYS A 10 2.60 -12.09 -8.23
C LYS A 10 3.62 -13.09 -7.70
N CYS A 11 4.42 -12.70 -6.71
CA CYS A 11 5.41 -13.56 -6.07
C CYS A 11 4.87 -14.07 -4.73
N LEU A 12 5.18 -15.32 -4.40
CA LEU A 12 4.91 -15.93 -3.12
C LEU A 12 6.24 -16.33 -2.46
N TYR A 13 6.47 -15.87 -1.23
CA TYR A 13 7.65 -16.27 -0.46
C TYR A 13 7.23 -17.09 0.76
N SER A 14 8.00 -18.13 1.06
CA SER A 14 7.80 -19.04 2.19
C SER A 14 9.15 -19.40 2.79
N THR A 15 9.19 -19.53 4.11
CA THR A 15 10.37 -20.04 4.84
C THR A 15 10.46 -21.56 4.79
N SER A 16 9.35 -22.23 4.46
CA SER A 16 9.26 -23.68 4.30
C SER A 16 8.93 -24.06 2.86
N TYR A 17 9.40 -25.24 2.46
CA TYR A 17 9.08 -25.84 1.17
C TYR A 17 7.56 -26.08 1.05
N LEU A 18 7.00 -25.69 -0.10
CA LEU A 18 5.61 -25.93 -0.43
C LEU A 18 5.56 -27.07 -1.44
N SER A 19 5.14 -28.26 -1.00
CA SER A 19 5.21 -29.50 -1.75
C SER A 19 4.17 -29.67 -2.86
N THR A 20 3.26 -28.72 -3.06
CA THR A 20 2.14 -28.86 -4.00
C THR A 20 1.67 -27.54 -4.61
N PRO A 21 1.12 -27.54 -5.84
CA PRO A 21 0.34 -26.42 -6.34
C PRO A 21 -0.93 -26.29 -5.48
N TYR A 22 -0.90 -25.36 -4.54
CA TYR A 22 -2.00 -25.13 -3.61
C TYR A 22 -3.17 -24.45 -4.35
N LEU A 23 -4.22 -25.22 -4.64
CA LEU A 23 -5.50 -24.73 -5.13
C LEU A 23 -6.41 -24.45 -3.93
N LYS A 24 -6.50 -23.19 -3.51
CA LYS A 24 -7.54 -22.75 -2.59
C LYS A 24 -8.66 -22.10 -3.39
N LEU A 25 -9.84 -22.71 -3.35
CA LEU A 25 -11.09 -22.11 -3.81
C LEU A 25 -11.67 -21.28 -2.66
N ASP A 26 -12.14 -20.08 -2.97
CA ASP A 26 -12.93 -19.29 -2.02
C ASP A 26 -14.32 -19.93 -1.84
N GLN A 27 -15.04 -19.59 -0.76
CA GLN A 27 -16.36 -20.19 -0.42
C GLN A 27 -17.40 -20.07 -1.54
N ASN A 28 -17.20 -19.13 -2.49
CA ASN A 28 -18.05 -18.91 -3.65
C ASN A 28 -17.50 -19.50 -4.98
N ASN A 29 -16.42 -20.28 -4.96
CA ASN A 29 -15.73 -20.84 -6.15
C ASN A 29 -15.24 -19.80 -7.19
N GLN A 30 -15.28 -18.50 -6.90
CA GLN A 30 -14.99 -17.45 -7.89
C GLN A 30 -13.49 -17.24 -8.18
N HIS A 31 -12.61 -17.67 -7.28
CA HIS A 31 -11.17 -17.44 -7.41
C HIS A 31 -10.39 -18.74 -7.28
N ARG A 32 -9.63 -19.09 -8.33
CA ARG A 32 -8.69 -20.21 -8.34
C ARG A 32 -7.28 -19.66 -8.18
N LEU A 33 -6.63 -19.94 -7.05
CA LEU A 33 -5.20 -19.69 -6.88
C LEU A 33 -4.42 -20.87 -7.46
N ASN A 34 -3.62 -20.63 -8.49
CA ASN A 34 -2.66 -21.62 -8.98
C ASN A 34 -1.24 -21.15 -8.62
N ILE A 35 -0.61 -21.88 -7.70
CA ILE A 35 0.77 -21.63 -7.29
C ILE A 35 1.65 -22.51 -8.15
N LYS A 36 2.19 -21.93 -9.22
CA LYS A 36 3.22 -22.60 -10.01
C LYS A 36 4.50 -22.61 -9.18
N SER A 37 4.95 -23.80 -8.79
CA SER A 37 6.25 -24.02 -8.16
C SER A 37 7.35 -23.82 -9.21
N LEU A 38 7.67 -22.55 -9.49
CA LEU A 38 8.84 -22.13 -10.26
C LEU A 38 9.64 -21.22 -9.32
N SER A 39 10.56 -21.81 -8.56
CA SER A 39 11.98 -22.04 -8.92
C SER A 39 12.82 -20.82 -8.57
N ASN A 40 13.29 -20.79 -7.32
CA ASN A 40 14.61 -20.36 -6.87
C ASN A 40 14.57 -20.38 -5.33
N GLN A 41 15.22 -21.39 -4.74
CA GLN A 41 15.57 -21.31 -3.33
C GLN A 41 16.67 -20.29 -3.21
N TRP A 42 16.48 -19.31 -2.33
CA TRP A 42 17.50 -18.32 -2.02
C TRP A 42 17.94 -18.53 -0.58
N SER A 43 19.19 -18.23 -0.29
CA SER A 43 19.73 -18.30 1.05
C SER A 43 20.15 -16.91 1.51
N THR A 44 20.00 -16.64 2.81
CA THR A 44 20.64 -15.47 3.43
C THR A 44 22.16 -15.53 3.31
N ASN A 45 22.73 -16.72 3.08
CA ASN A 45 24.15 -16.89 2.81
C ASN A 45 24.59 -16.19 1.53
N ASP A 46 23.72 -16.07 0.52
CA ASP A 46 24.06 -15.41 -0.75
C ASP A 46 24.40 -13.92 -0.51
N ILE A 47 23.71 -13.29 0.45
CA ILE A 47 24.00 -11.91 0.87
C ILE A 47 25.33 -11.84 1.63
N ASN A 48 25.56 -12.78 2.55
CA ASN A 48 26.80 -12.83 3.33
C ASN A 48 28.02 -13.11 2.44
N ASP A 49 27.89 -13.98 1.46
CA ASP A 49 28.96 -14.30 0.52
C ASP A 49 29.29 -13.08 -0.36
N TYR A 50 28.29 -12.28 -0.74
CA TYR A 50 28.51 -11.01 -1.44
C TYR A 50 29.22 -9.98 -0.54
N ILE A 51 28.76 -9.80 0.70
CA ILE A 51 29.37 -8.87 1.67
C ILE A 51 30.82 -9.26 1.97
N ASN A 52 31.09 -10.56 2.15
CA ASN A 52 32.43 -11.06 2.44
C ASN A 52 33.34 -11.15 1.19
N GLY A 53 32.84 -10.73 0.02
CA GLY A 53 33.60 -10.77 -1.24
C GLY A 53 33.85 -12.17 -1.81
N ARG A 54 33.17 -13.20 -1.29
CA ARG A 54 33.25 -14.59 -1.79
C ARG A 54 32.56 -14.74 -3.14
N THR A 55 31.55 -13.90 -3.41
CA THR A 55 30.93 -13.76 -4.74
C THR A 55 30.93 -12.29 -5.17
N LYS A 56 31.10 -12.06 -6.47
CA LYS A 56 30.94 -10.74 -7.10
C LYS A 56 29.54 -10.52 -7.68
N ILE A 57 28.73 -11.58 -7.73
CA ILE A 57 27.39 -11.53 -8.31
C ILE A 57 26.44 -10.92 -7.27
N PHE A 58 25.78 -9.84 -7.64
CA PHE A 58 24.82 -9.18 -6.74
C PHE A 58 23.57 -10.06 -6.56
N PRO A 59 23.17 -10.41 -5.33
CA PRO A 59 22.04 -11.29 -5.07
C PRO A 59 20.71 -10.51 -5.15
N HIS A 60 20.29 -10.15 -6.36
CA HIS A 60 19.10 -9.31 -6.61
C HIS A 60 17.82 -9.87 -6.00
N ASP A 61 17.58 -11.17 -6.16
CA ASP A 61 16.36 -11.83 -5.67
C ASP A 61 16.32 -11.83 -4.14
N ALA A 62 17.45 -12.12 -3.49
CA ALA A 62 17.59 -12.09 -2.04
C ALA A 62 17.22 -10.72 -1.45
N VAL A 63 17.81 -9.65 -1.99
CA VAL A 63 17.55 -8.27 -1.54
C VAL A 63 16.08 -7.91 -1.76
N ARG A 64 15.52 -8.25 -2.93
CA ARG A 64 14.11 -7.98 -3.27
C ARG A 64 13.15 -8.73 -2.35
N ILE A 65 13.47 -9.96 -1.97
CA ILE A 65 12.66 -10.76 -1.04
C ILE A 65 12.61 -10.10 0.32
N ILE A 66 13.76 -9.73 0.90
CA ILE A 66 13.81 -9.02 2.18
C ILE A 66 13.03 -7.71 2.11
N GLU A 67 13.22 -6.91 1.05
CA GLU A 67 12.51 -5.64 0.89
C GLU A 67 10.98 -5.85 0.84
N THR A 68 10.55 -6.90 0.16
CA THR A 68 9.13 -7.28 0.08
C THR A 68 8.59 -7.70 1.44
N LEU A 69 9.35 -8.49 2.20
CA LEU A 69 8.95 -8.93 3.55
C LEU A 69 8.84 -7.76 4.53
N LEU A 70 9.76 -6.79 4.45
CA LEU A 70 9.70 -5.55 5.23
C LEU A 70 8.47 -4.70 4.89
N LYS A 71 8.12 -4.59 3.60
CA LYS A 71 6.86 -3.92 3.18
C LYS A 71 5.63 -4.67 3.69
N ARG A 72 5.66 -6.01 3.66
CA ARG A 72 4.55 -6.88 4.08
C ARG A 72 4.31 -6.82 5.59
N SER A 73 5.34 -6.72 6.41
CA SER A 73 5.18 -6.62 7.87
C SER A 73 4.38 -5.37 8.28
N LEU A 74 4.34 -4.35 7.42
CA LEU A 74 3.62 -3.10 7.63
C LEU A 74 2.25 -3.05 6.95
N GLN A 75 1.84 -4.08 6.20
CA GLN A 75 0.68 -4.05 5.27
C GLN A 75 -0.63 -3.50 5.87
N ASN A 76 -0.90 -3.76 7.16
CA ASN A 76 -2.13 -3.34 7.83
C ASN A 76 -2.06 -1.90 8.34
N ARG A 77 -0.87 -1.30 8.30
CA ARG A 77 -0.57 0.04 8.81
C ARG A 77 -0.28 1.04 7.70
N ILE A 78 -0.04 0.57 6.47
CA ILE A 78 0.34 1.41 5.34
C ILE A 78 -0.51 1.15 4.09
N LYS A 79 -0.68 2.19 3.29
CA LYS A 79 -1.14 2.14 1.90
C LYS A 79 0.05 2.27 0.97
N LEU A 80 0.22 1.33 0.05
CA LEU A 80 1.27 1.37 -0.96
C LEU A 80 0.78 2.07 -2.24
N VAL A 81 1.44 3.15 -2.64
CA VAL A 81 1.13 3.88 -3.88
C VAL A 81 2.44 4.11 -4.65
N LYS A 82 2.59 3.48 -5.82
CA LYS A 82 3.79 3.62 -6.68
C LYS A 82 5.12 3.47 -5.89
N ASN A 83 5.25 2.39 -5.12
CA ASN A 83 6.39 2.11 -4.22
C ASN A 83 6.59 3.06 -3.01
N LYS A 84 5.67 3.99 -2.78
CA LYS A 84 5.66 4.85 -1.59
C LYS A 84 4.68 4.30 -0.56
N CYS A 85 5.08 4.27 0.70
CA CYS A 85 4.28 3.78 1.81
C CYS A 85 3.65 4.98 2.54
N TYR A 86 2.35 5.00 2.76
CA TYR A 86 1.66 6.07 3.49
C TYR A 86 0.90 5.47 4.67
N PHE A 87 1.02 6.06 5.86
CA PHE A 87 0.37 5.52 7.04
C PHE A 87 -1.16 5.63 6.96
N LEU A 88 -1.85 4.58 7.43
CA LEU A 88 -3.31 4.51 7.41
C LEU A 88 -3.95 5.26 8.58
N ASN A 89 -3.39 5.09 9.78
CA ASN A 89 -3.88 5.66 11.04
C ASN A 89 -2.79 6.55 11.63
N THR A 90 -2.72 7.80 11.16
CA THR A 90 -1.93 8.83 11.82
C THR A 90 -2.86 9.68 12.65
N GLU A 91 -2.49 9.92 13.91
CA GLU A 91 -3.10 10.95 14.73
C GLU A 91 -2.98 12.27 13.97
N SER A 92 -4.12 12.86 13.59
CA SER A 92 -4.12 14.15 12.93
C SER A 92 -3.63 15.22 13.91
N THR A 93 -2.89 16.18 13.41
CA THR A 93 -2.71 17.45 14.13
C THR A 93 -3.95 18.34 13.95
N LYS A 94 -4.16 19.30 14.86
CA LYS A 94 -5.27 20.28 14.74
C LYS A 94 -5.29 20.99 13.38
N VAL A 95 -4.11 21.32 12.85
CA VAL A 95 -3.95 22.00 11.55
C VAL A 95 -4.40 21.10 10.39
N GLU A 96 -4.09 19.81 10.44
CA GLU A 96 -4.53 18.85 9.42
C GLU A 96 -6.05 18.64 9.48
N ASP A 97 -6.64 18.62 10.68
CA ASP A 97 -8.08 18.49 10.86
C ASP A 97 -8.84 19.70 10.31
N ASP A 98 -8.32 20.92 10.49
CA ASP A 98 -8.96 22.13 9.96
C ASP A 98 -8.89 22.18 8.43
N TYR A 99 -7.77 21.76 7.83
CA TYR A 99 -7.63 21.64 6.38
C TYR A 99 -8.56 20.56 5.79
N GLU A 100 -8.68 19.41 6.45
CA GLU A 100 -9.60 18.33 6.09
C GLU A 100 -11.06 18.76 6.17
N LYS A 101 -11.44 19.51 7.22
CA LYS A 101 -12.78 20.08 7.34
C LYS A 101 -13.09 21.08 6.23
N GLN A 102 -12.13 21.94 5.88
CA GLN A 102 -12.36 23.01 4.91
C GLN A 102 -12.39 22.51 3.45
N TYR A 103 -11.46 21.62 3.08
CA TYR A 103 -11.25 21.26 1.68
C TYR A 103 -11.54 19.79 1.35
N GLY A 104 -11.86 18.94 2.34
CA GLY A 104 -12.12 17.51 2.12
C GLY A 104 -10.87 16.71 1.73
N PHE A 105 -9.69 17.22 2.09
CA PHE A 105 -8.40 16.59 1.84
C PHE A 105 -7.63 16.36 3.12
N LYS A 106 -7.01 15.19 3.25
CA LYS A 106 -6.19 14.81 4.40
C LYS A 106 -4.72 14.69 4.01
N GLN A 107 -3.83 15.35 4.76
CA GLN A 107 -2.41 15.12 4.63
C GLN A 107 -2.04 13.76 5.25
N ARG A 108 -1.18 13.01 4.57
CA ARG A 108 -0.69 11.72 5.05
C ARG A 108 0.82 11.66 4.99
N HIS A 109 1.38 11.37 6.15
CA HIS A 109 2.78 11.03 6.31
C HIS A 109 3.05 9.64 5.75
N GLY A 110 4.25 9.49 5.21
CA GLY A 110 4.70 8.27 4.59
C GLY A 110 6.20 8.23 4.45
N PHE A 111 6.68 7.24 3.72
CA PHE A 111 8.08 7.03 3.45
C PHE A 111 8.30 6.23 2.17
N ILE A 112 9.49 6.39 1.60
CA ILE A 112 10.07 5.47 0.63
C ILE A 112 11.07 4.62 1.41
N GLN A 113 11.04 3.31 1.19
CA GLN A 113 12.05 2.40 1.70
C GLN A 113 12.74 1.68 0.54
N ALA A 114 14.04 1.52 0.64
CA ALA A 114 14.86 0.72 -0.27
C ALA A 114 15.96 0.00 0.52
N LEU A 115 16.23 -1.25 0.16
CA LEU A 115 17.39 -1.97 0.67
C LEU A 115 18.57 -1.76 -0.29
N ASN A 116 19.68 -1.29 0.26
CA ASN A 116 20.93 -1.12 -0.47
C ASN A 116 21.95 -2.11 0.10
N LEU A 117 22.49 -2.95 -0.76
CA LEU A 117 23.54 -3.90 -0.41
C LEU A 117 24.87 -3.37 -0.96
N SER A 118 25.86 -3.20 -0.08
CA SER A 118 27.24 -2.88 -0.43
C SER A 118 28.16 -4.05 -0.06
N SER A 119 29.42 -3.99 -0.48
CA SER A 119 30.49 -4.94 -0.13
C SER A 119 30.87 -4.96 1.36
N GLN A 120 30.13 -4.25 2.22
CA GLN A 120 30.41 -4.15 3.66
C GLN A 120 29.18 -4.49 4.51
N LYS A 121 27.98 -4.13 4.03
CA LYS A 121 26.74 -4.35 4.78
C LYS A 121 25.50 -4.21 3.91
N LEU A 122 24.41 -4.78 4.42
CA LEU A 122 23.05 -4.46 4.00
C LEU A 122 22.57 -3.23 4.77
N THR A 123 22.02 -2.24 4.08
CA THR A 123 21.48 -1.01 4.68
C THR A 123 20.04 -0.78 4.26
N LEU A 124 19.21 -0.32 5.19
CA LEU A 124 17.84 0.12 4.93
C LEU A 124 17.83 1.64 4.80
N ASN A 125 17.56 2.14 3.61
CA ASN A 125 17.37 3.56 3.36
C ASN A 125 15.89 3.91 3.51
N ILE A 126 15.59 4.89 4.35
CA ILE A 126 14.23 5.40 4.60
C ILE A 126 14.23 6.90 4.32
N GLN A 127 13.37 7.34 3.40
CA GLN A 127 13.13 8.75 3.13
C GLN A 127 11.68 9.09 3.47
N THR A 128 11.45 10.07 4.34
CA THR A 128 10.11 10.54 4.68
C THR A 128 9.42 11.20 3.48
N LYS A 129 8.08 11.12 3.45
CA LYS A 129 7.22 11.74 2.44
C LYS A 129 5.97 12.30 3.10
N LEU A 130 5.44 13.36 2.51
CA LEU A 130 4.13 13.91 2.80
C LEU A 130 3.35 13.97 1.49
N THR A 131 2.06 13.65 1.53
CA THR A 131 1.18 13.80 0.37
C THR A 131 -0.25 14.04 0.83
N THR A 132 -1.13 14.34 -0.12
CA THR A 132 -2.54 14.64 0.14
C THR A 132 -3.41 13.51 -0.42
N PHE A 133 -4.37 13.07 0.38
CA PHE A 133 -5.39 12.09 0.00
C PHE A 133 -6.77 12.71 0.13
N TYR A 134 -7.75 12.14 -0.57
CA TYR A 134 -9.15 12.40 -0.28
C TYR A 134 -9.50 11.92 1.13
N SER A 135 -10.28 12.74 1.83
CA SER A 135 -10.87 12.39 3.10
C SER A 135 -11.96 11.32 2.94
N ASP A 136 -12.21 10.57 4.01
CA ASP A 136 -13.30 9.61 4.07
C ASP A 136 -14.60 10.32 4.46
N ILE A 137 -15.13 11.10 3.51
CA ILE A 137 -16.36 11.89 3.67
C ILE A 137 -17.37 11.55 2.55
N PRO A 138 -18.68 11.74 2.78
CA PRO A 138 -19.69 11.57 1.74
C PRO A 138 -19.40 12.43 0.50
N LEU A 139 -19.66 11.88 -0.68
CA LEU A 139 -19.44 12.59 -1.95
C LEU A 139 -20.15 13.95 -2.00
N LEU A 140 -21.40 14.00 -1.51
CA LEU A 140 -22.17 15.23 -1.46
C LEU A 140 -21.48 16.29 -0.57
N GLU A 141 -20.98 15.88 0.59
CA GLU A 141 -20.20 16.76 1.49
C GLU A 141 -18.92 17.24 0.81
N PHE A 142 -18.19 16.36 0.12
CA PHE A 142 -17.00 16.73 -0.64
C PHE A 142 -17.30 17.77 -1.72
N ILE A 143 -18.38 17.58 -2.50
CA ILE A 143 -18.83 18.52 -3.53
C ILE A 143 -19.18 19.87 -2.91
N HIS A 144 -19.92 19.89 -1.79
CA HIS A 144 -20.24 21.12 -1.07
C HIS A 144 -18.98 21.89 -0.64
N LYS A 145 -17.93 21.18 -0.18
CA LYS A 145 -16.64 21.80 0.15
C LYS A 145 -15.92 22.38 -1.06
N GLN A 146 -16.04 21.77 -2.25
CA GLN A 146 -15.37 22.27 -3.46
C GLN A 146 -16.08 23.46 -4.12
N ILE A 147 -17.41 23.50 -4.10
CA ILE A 147 -18.20 24.54 -4.79
C ILE A 147 -18.21 25.87 -4.00
N GLY A 148 -17.80 25.84 -2.73
CA GLY A 148 -17.82 27.01 -1.85
C GLY A 148 -19.22 27.27 -1.29
N HIS A 149 -19.30 27.45 0.02
CA HIS A 149 -20.57 27.63 0.75
C HIS A 149 -21.39 28.86 0.31
N ASP A 150 -20.80 29.80 -0.45
CA ASP A 150 -21.42 31.10 -0.75
C ASP A 150 -22.43 31.12 -1.91
N GLN A 151 -22.59 30.05 -2.69
CA GLN A 151 -23.60 30.02 -3.76
C GLN A 151 -24.90 29.28 -3.40
N MET A 152 -24.94 28.54 -2.28
CA MET A 152 -26.10 27.71 -1.92
C MET A 152 -27.02 28.34 -0.86
N VAL A 153 -26.57 29.36 -0.12
CA VAL A 153 -27.42 30.04 0.90
C VAL A 153 -28.51 30.92 0.25
N HIS A 154 -28.39 31.24 -1.05
CA HIS A 154 -29.46 31.92 -1.80
C HIS A 154 -30.46 31.00 -2.52
N SER A 155 -30.26 29.68 -2.50
CA SER A 155 -31.16 28.72 -3.17
C SER A 155 -32.01 27.86 -2.21
N GLN A 156 -31.85 27.99 -0.89
CA GLN A 156 -32.68 27.32 0.11
C GLN A 156 -34.16 27.77 0.16
N LYS A 157 -34.60 28.68 -0.71
CA LYS A 157 -36.03 28.97 -0.92
C LYS A 157 -36.71 28.16 -2.02
N ARG A 158 -36.02 27.26 -2.74
CA ARG A 158 -36.64 26.47 -3.82
C ARG A 158 -36.08 25.05 -3.95
N TYR A 159 -36.36 24.19 -2.99
CA TYR A 159 -36.45 22.75 -3.25
C TYR A 159 -37.64 22.18 -2.49
N ASN A 160 -38.83 22.26 -3.10
CA ASN A 160 -39.89 21.31 -2.82
C ASN A 160 -39.42 19.96 -3.36
N PHE A 161 -39.01 19.06 -2.48
CA PHE A 161 -38.82 17.66 -2.86
C PHE A 161 -40.19 17.07 -3.21
N CYS A 162 -40.41 16.78 -4.50
CA CYS A 162 -41.45 15.85 -4.91
C CYS A 162 -41.04 14.45 -4.44
N TYR A 163 -41.74 13.92 -3.45
CA TYR A 163 -41.76 12.49 -3.21
C TYR A 163 -42.47 11.82 -4.39
N ILE A 164 -41.75 10.95 -5.10
CA ILE A 164 -42.38 9.97 -5.99
C ILE A 164 -42.49 8.70 -5.15
N ASP A 165 -43.70 8.44 -4.66
CA ASP A 165 -44.06 7.17 -4.05
C ASP A 165 -44.11 6.10 -5.15
N TYR A 166 -43.35 5.02 -4.96
CA TYR A 166 -43.52 3.80 -5.74
C TYR A 166 -44.53 2.90 -5.02
N LEU A 167 -45.71 2.73 -5.63
CA LEU A 167 -46.61 1.58 -5.46
C LEU A 167 -46.52 0.70 -6.71
#